data_AF-A0A2E6TN47-F1
#
_entry.id   AF-A0A2E6TN47-F1
#
_cell.length_a   1.000
_cell.length_b   1.000
_cell.length_c   1.000
_cell.angle_alpha   90.00
_cell.angle_beta   90.00
_cell.angle_gamma   90.00
#
_symmetry.space_group_name_H-M   'P 1'
#
loop_
_entity.id
_entity.type
_entity.pdbx_description
1 polymer ?
#
loop_
_entity_poly.entity_id
_entity_poly.type
_entity_poly.pdbx_seq_one_letter_code
_entity_poly.pdbx_strand_id
1 'polypeptide(L)'
;MIELLAQAQEVAQTASDINPSGAAQVAQGISGSIQGGLGCLGAAIGVGIVGMKAAEAVGRNPDASGKILVQSILGMALAEAVAFYSLFL
;
A
#
# COMPACT_ATOMS: atom_id res chain seq x y z
N MET A 1 -6.22 -14.66 28.07
CA MET A 1 -4.89 -14.06 28.33
C MET A 1 -4.35 -13.33 27.10
N ILE A 2 -4.54 -13.86 25.87
CA ILE A 2 -4.18 -13.14 24.63
C ILE A 2 -5.07 -11.92 24.37
N GLU A 3 -6.37 -11.97 24.70
CA GLU A 3 -7.27 -10.81 24.48
C GLU A 3 -7.00 -9.61 25.41
N LEU A 4 -6.40 -9.85 26.59
CA LEU A 4 -6.01 -8.77 27.52
C LEU A 4 -4.78 -7.99 26.99
N LEU A 5 -3.93 -8.64 26.19
CA LEU A 5 -2.79 -7.99 25.53
C LEU A 5 -3.23 -7.23 24.26
N ALA A 6 -4.28 -7.70 23.57
CA ALA A 6 -4.84 -7.01 22.41
C ALA A 6 -5.49 -5.67 22.77
N GLN A 7 -6.25 -5.60 23.87
CA GLN A 7 -6.85 -4.34 24.35
C GLN A 7 -5.83 -3.33 24.89
N ALA A 8 -4.66 -3.79 25.35
CA ALA A 8 -3.58 -2.91 25.81
C ALA A 8 -2.87 -2.18 24.65
N GLN A 9 -2.83 -2.76 23.45
CA GLN A 9 -2.27 -2.09 22.27
C GLN A 9 -3.20 -0.99 21.72
N GLU A 10 -4.52 -1.16 21.81
CA GLU A 10 -5.48 -0.17 21.32
C GLU A 10 -5.46 1.13 22.17
N VAL A 11 -5.30 1.01 23.49
CA VAL A 11 -5.17 2.17 24.40
C VAL A 11 -3.85 2.93 24.22
N ALA A 12 -2.78 2.25 23.76
CA ALA A 12 -1.51 2.92 23.46
C ALA A 12 -1.60 3.83 22.22
N GLN A 13 -2.49 3.52 21.26
CA GLN A 13 -2.75 4.38 20.09
C GLN A 13 -3.59 5.61 20.43
N THR A 14 -4.56 5.51 21.34
CA THR A 14 -5.36 6.67 21.77
C THR A 14 -4.54 7.70 22.58
N ALA A 15 -3.43 7.30 23.21
CA ALA A 15 -2.57 8.21 23.96
C ALA A 15 -1.68 9.12 23.06
N SER A 16 -1.41 8.73 21.81
CA SER A 16 -0.72 9.61 20.85
C SER A 16 -1.62 10.70 20.27
N ASP A 17 -2.93 10.62 20.48
CA ASP A 17 -3.92 11.61 19.99
C ASP A 17 -3.98 12.89 20.85
N ILE A 18 -3.14 13.00 21.89
CA ILE A 18 -3.06 14.18 22.77
C ILE A 18 -1.63 14.75 22.83
N ASN A 19 -1.19 15.51 21.82
CA ASN A 19 -0.10 16.50 21.92
C ASN A 19 -0.14 17.54 20.78
N PRO A 20 0.44 18.75 20.89
CA PRO A 20 -0.32 19.98 20.98
C PRO A 20 0.15 20.98 19.92
N SER A 21 -0.48 21.06 18.73
CA SER A 21 -0.31 22.23 17.83
C SER A 21 -1.07 22.04 16.53
N GLY A 22 -2.36 22.40 16.52
CA GLY A 22 -3.19 22.46 15.31
C GLY A 22 -2.64 23.35 14.17
N ALA A 23 -1.53 24.08 14.39
CA ALA A 23 -0.79 24.80 13.34
C ALA A 23 0.37 23.98 12.72
N ALA A 24 0.95 23.01 13.45
CA ALA A 24 2.02 22.14 12.94
C ALA A 24 1.49 21.02 12.05
N GLN A 25 0.28 20.49 12.32
CA GLN A 25 -0.36 19.50 11.45
C GLN A 25 -0.71 20.04 10.04
N VAL A 26 -1.01 21.33 9.89
CA VAL A 26 -1.35 21.91 8.57
C VAL A 26 -0.11 22.08 7.69
N ALA A 27 1.05 22.38 8.30
CA ALA A 27 2.34 22.36 7.61
C ALA A 27 2.79 20.92 7.24
N GLN A 28 2.42 19.93 8.06
CA GLN A 28 2.58 18.51 7.74
C GLN A 28 1.50 17.96 6.78
N GLY A 29 0.44 18.70 6.49
CA GLY A 29 -0.64 18.23 5.60
C GLY A 29 -0.17 18.05 4.14
N ILE A 30 0.83 18.82 3.70
CA ILE A 30 1.47 18.66 2.38
C ILE A 30 2.79 17.89 2.52
N SER A 31 3.61 18.14 3.55
CA SER A 31 4.91 17.48 3.68
C SER A 31 4.82 16.02 4.15
N GLY A 32 3.81 15.65 4.94
CA GLY A 32 3.60 14.28 5.43
C GLY A 32 2.85 13.40 4.43
N SER A 33 2.05 14.00 3.54
CA SER A 33 1.28 13.27 2.51
C SER A 33 2.08 12.94 1.25
N ILE A 34 3.20 13.63 1.00
CA ILE A 34 4.07 13.40 -0.16
C ILE A 34 4.71 12.00 -0.11
N GLN A 35 5.10 11.50 1.07
CA GLN A 35 5.75 10.18 1.20
C GLN A 35 4.80 9.04 0.78
N GLY A 36 3.62 8.98 1.39
CA GLY A 36 2.59 8.01 1.00
C GLY A 36 2.08 8.22 -0.43
N GLY A 37 1.94 9.48 -0.86
CA GLY A 37 1.54 9.81 -2.23
C GLY A 37 2.52 9.32 -3.29
N LEU A 38 3.82 9.52 -3.08
CA LEU A 38 4.88 9.04 -3.98
C LEU A 38 4.97 7.52 -4.00
N GLY A 39 4.83 6.85 -2.85
CA GLY A 39 4.83 5.39 -2.77
C GLY A 39 3.61 4.76 -3.44
N CYS A 40 2.42 5.32 -3.24
CA CYS A 40 1.20 4.93 -3.96
C CYS A 40 1.31 5.20 -5.46
N LEU A 41 1.94 6.31 -5.88
CA LEU A 41 2.17 6.60 -7.30
C LEU A 41 3.09 5.55 -7.95
N GLY A 42 4.17 5.16 -7.26
CA GLY A 42 5.07 4.10 -7.72
C GLY A 42 4.35 2.75 -7.84
N ALA A 43 3.52 2.39 -6.86
CA ALA A 43 2.73 1.16 -6.91
C ALA A 43 1.69 1.18 -8.03
N ALA A 44 0.98 2.30 -8.23
CA ALA A 44 -0.02 2.43 -9.30
C ALA A 44 0.61 2.24 -10.69
N ILE A 45 1.81 2.83 -10.91
CA ILE A 45 2.56 2.64 -12.16
C ILE A 45 3.01 1.18 -12.31
N GLY A 46 3.55 0.59 -11.24
CA GLY A 46 4.00 -0.80 -11.25
C GLY A 46 2.88 -1.79 -11.57
N VAL A 47 1.75 -1.69 -10.87
CA VAL A 47 0.55 -2.48 -11.10
C VAL A 47 0.01 -2.27 -12.51
N GLY A 48 -0.04 -1.01 -12.99
CA GLY A 48 -0.50 -0.68 -14.33
C GLY A 48 0.33 -1.37 -15.43
N ILE A 49 1.66 -1.38 -15.31
CA ILE A 49 2.54 -2.04 -16.27
C ILE A 49 2.36 -3.56 -16.22
N VAL A 50 2.26 -4.15 -15.02
CA VAL A 50 2.01 -5.59 -14.86
C VAL A 50 0.68 -5.98 -15.52
N GLY A 51 -0.38 -5.21 -15.28
CA GLY A 51 -1.69 -5.42 -15.88
C GLY A 51 -1.68 -5.33 -17.41
N MET A 52 -1.04 -4.30 -17.98
CA MET A 52 -0.90 -4.14 -19.43
C MET A 52 -0.18 -5.34 -20.06
N LYS A 53 0.97 -5.74 -19.51
CA LYS A 53 1.74 -6.88 -20.04
C LYS A 53 1.01 -8.21 -19.84
N ALA A 54 0.27 -8.36 -18.76
CA ALA A 54 -0.55 -9.54 -18.53
C ALA A 54 -1.66 -9.65 -19.59
N ALA A 55 -2.36 -8.55 -19.90
CA ALA A 55 -3.39 -8.52 -20.93
C ALA A 55 -2.83 -8.85 -22.32
N GLU A 56 -1.68 -8.29 -22.70
CA GLU A 56 -0.99 -8.63 -23.96
C GLU A 56 -0.58 -10.11 -24.01
N ALA A 57 -0.03 -10.64 -22.90
CA ALA A 57 0.40 -12.03 -22.83
C ALA A 57 -0.78 -13.01 -22.96
N VAL A 58 -1.91 -12.72 -22.30
CA VAL A 58 -3.15 -13.50 -22.42
C VAL A 58 -3.70 -13.41 -23.84
N GLY A 59 -3.71 -12.22 -24.44
CA GLY A 59 -4.20 -12.02 -25.81
C GLY A 59 -3.41 -12.79 -26.86
N ARG A 60 -2.09 -12.98 -26.66
CA ARG A 60 -1.25 -13.81 -27.54
C ARG A 60 -1.29 -15.30 -27.21
N ASN A 61 -1.54 -15.67 -25.96
CA ASN A 61 -1.52 -17.06 -25.50
C ASN A 61 -2.73 -17.35 -24.59
N PRO A 62 -3.93 -17.50 -25.15
CA PRO A 62 -5.15 -17.67 -24.37
C PRO A 62 -5.16 -18.94 -23.51
N ASP A 63 -4.54 -20.03 -23.98
CA ASP A 63 -4.42 -21.30 -23.24
C ASP A 63 -3.55 -21.18 -21.97
N ALA A 64 -2.67 -20.17 -21.90
CA ALA A 64 -1.81 -19.93 -20.75
C ALA A 64 -2.39 -18.89 -19.77
N SER A 65 -3.63 -18.44 -19.97
CA SER A 65 -4.27 -17.36 -19.20
C SER A 65 -4.21 -17.56 -17.68
N GLY A 66 -4.48 -18.77 -17.19
CA GLY A 66 -4.41 -19.07 -15.76
C GLY A 66 -3.01 -18.92 -15.17
N LYS A 67 -1.96 -19.35 -15.89
CA LYS A 67 -0.56 -19.20 -15.44
C LYS A 67 -0.14 -17.73 -15.45
N ILE A 68 -0.55 -16.99 -16.47
CA ILE A 68 -0.28 -15.55 -16.59
C ILE A 68 -0.98 -14.77 -15.47
N LEU A 69 -2.23 -15.12 -15.14
CA LEU A 69 -2.98 -14.51 -14.04
C LEU A 69 -2.29 -14.71 -12.69
N VAL A 70 -1.83 -15.93 -12.39
CA VAL A 70 -1.12 -16.19 -11.13
C VAL A 70 0.18 -15.37 -11.04
N GLN A 71 0.95 -15.31 -12.13
CA GLN A 71 2.20 -14.54 -12.16
C GLN A 71 1.92 -13.03 -12.05
N SER A 72 0.87 -12.53 -12.70
CA SER A 72 0.52 -11.11 -12.65
C SER A 72 0.00 -10.70 -11.27
N ILE A 73 -0.77 -11.55 -10.58
CA ILE A 73 -1.20 -11.29 -9.20
C ILE A 73 0.01 -11.21 -8.26
N LEU A 74 0.99 -12.11 -8.40
CA LEU A 74 2.22 -12.04 -7.61
C LEU A 74 3.02 -10.76 -7.89
N GLY A 75 3.11 -10.35 -9.16
CA GLY A 75 3.75 -9.10 -9.55
C GLY A 75 3.05 -7.85 -9.01
N MET A 76 1.70 -7.83 -9.05
CA MET A 76 0.90 -6.75 -8.48
C MET A 76 1.01 -6.70 -6.96
N ALA A 77 0.96 -7.84 -6.27
CA ALA A 77 1.12 -7.91 -4.82
C ALA A 77 2.49 -7.39 -4.36
N LEU A 78 3.56 -7.67 -5.11
CA LEU A 78 4.90 -7.14 -4.80
C LEU A 78 4.96 -5.62 -5.00
N ALA A 79 4.29 -5.08 -6.03
CA ALA A 79 4.20 -3.64 -6.26
C ALA A 79 3.36 -2.94 -5.16
N GLU A 80 2.27 -3.54 -4.71
CA GLU A 80 1.44 -3.02 -3.62
C GLU A 80 2.12 -3.09 -2.25
N ALA A 81 2.98 -4.08 -2.01
CA ALA A 81 3.75 -4.17 -0.77
C ALA A 81 4.61 -2.91 -0.51
N VAL A 82 5.12 -2.29 -1.58
CA VAL A 82 5.89 -1.04 -1.48
C VAL A 82 4.99 0.14 -1.10
N ALA A 83 3.76 0.22 -1.62
CA ALA A 83 2.79 1.24 -1.22
C ALA A 83 2.41 1.12 0.25
N PHE A 84 2.14 -0.09 0.74
CA PHE A 84 1.87 -0.29 2.16
C PHE A 84 3.07 0.12 3.03
N TYR A 85 4.29 -0.23 2.64
CA TYR A 85 5.48 0.21 3.37
C TYR A 85 5.59 1.74 3.41
N SER A 86 5.28 2.44 2.32
CA SER A 86 5.33 3.91 2.26
C SER A 86 4.21 4.62 3.04
N LEU A 87 3.09 3.95 3.30
CA LEU A 87 1.95 4.51 4.02
C LEU A 87 2.09 4.38 5.55
N PHE A 88 2.84 3.38 6.01
CA PHE A 88 2.99 3.08 7.45
C PHE A 88 4.35 3.47 8.03
N LEU A 89 5.22 4.08 7.23
CA LEU A 89 6.55 4.57 7.63
C LEU A 89 6.57 6.10 7.66
#